data_AF-A0A3B0V0P4-F1
#
_entry.id   AF-A0A3B0V0P4-F1
#
_cell.length_a   1.000
_cell.length_b   1.000
_cell.length_c   1.000
_cell.angle_alpha   90.00
_cell.angle_beta   90.00
_cell.angle_gamma   90.00
#
_symmetry.space_group_name_H-M   'P 1'
#
loop_
_entity.id
_entity.type
_entity.pdbx_description
1 polymer ?
#
loop_
_entity_poly.entity_id
_entity_poly.type
_entity_poly.pdbx_seq_one_letter_code
_entity_poly.pdbx_strand_id
1 'polypeptide(L)' 'MEKQKVNGFIFHTLELKPDYEGKVVATLIEKKAAKSTKKALLYLHGFNDYFFQNHFADWANS' A
#
# COMPACT_ATOMS: atom_id res chain seq x y z
N MET A 1 -9.80 -12.93 -4.37
CA MET A 1 -8.44 -12.39 -4.27
C MET A 1 -7.97 -12.56 -2.85
N GLU A 2 -6.88 -13.30 -2.66
CA GLU A 2 -6.35 -13.67 -1.35
C GLU A 2 -5.62 -12.47 -0.75
N LYS A 3 -6.12 -11.95 0.37
CA LYS A 3 -5.47 -10.85 1.08
C LYS A 3 -4.28 -11.42 1.85
N GLN A 4 -3.07 -11.20 1.35
CA GLN A 4 -1.88 -11.48 2.15
C GLN A 4 -1.78 -10.47 3.30
N LYS A 5 -1.53 -10.98 4.50
CA LYS A 5 -1.36 -10.19 5.71
C LYS A 5 0.02 -10.45 6.30
N VAL A 6 0.83 -9.40 6.42
CA VAL A 6 2.18 -9.46 6.99
C VAL A 6 2.36 -8.28 7.93
N ASN A 7 2.77 -8.50 9.18
CA ASN A 7 3.02 -7.44 10.18
C ASN A 7 1.89 -6.40 10.35
N GLY A 8 0.63 -6.83 10.20
CA GLY A 8 -0.53 -5.96 10.29
C GLY A 8 -0.86 -5.17 9.02
N PHE A 9 -0.09 -5.35 7.95
CA PHE A 9 -0.38 -4.81 6.63
C PHE A 9 -1.24 -5.77 5.82
N ILE A 10 -2.11 -5.23 4.98
CA ILE A 10 -2.96 -5.93 4.01
C ILE A 10 -2.54 -5.49 2.62
N PHE A 11 -2.33 -6.45 1.72
CA PHE A 11 -1.95 -6.20 0.35
C PHE A 11 -3.18 -6.31 -0.56
N HIS A 12 -3.34 -5.34 -1.46
CA HIS A 12 -4.39 -5.34 -2.47
C HIS A 12 -3.76 -5.17 -3.84
N THR A 13 -4.11 -6.04 -4.77
CA THR A 13 -3.77 -5.88 -6.19
C THR A 13 -4.88 -5.12 -6.89
N LEU A 14 -4.52 -4.02 -7.54
CA LEU A 14 -5.40 -3.24 -8.38
C LEU A 14 -5.03 -3.51 -9.84
N GLU A 15 -5.96 -4.08 -10.60
CA GLU A 15 -5.78 -4.24 -12.03
C GLU A 15 -6.06 -2.91 -12.72
N LEU A 16 -5.13 -2.46 -13.55
CA LEU A 16 -5.22 -1.21 -14.29
C LEU A 16 -5.42 -1.49 -15.77
N LYS A 17 -5.81 -0.45 -16.52
CA LYS A 17 -5.91 -0.55 -17.98
C LYS A 17 -4.53 -0.94 -18.54
N PRO A 18 -4.44 -1.98 -19.38
CA PRO A 18 -3.20 -2.30 -20.09
C PRO A 18 -2.64 -1.12 -20.87
N ASP A 19 -1.31 -1.02 -20.94
CA ASP A 19 -0.62 -0.03 -21.76
C ASP A 19 0.12 -0.70 -22.94
N TYR A 20 1.05 0.01 -23.57
CA TYR A 20 1.83 -0.50 -24.70
C TYR A 20 2.76 -1.66 -24.33
N GLU A 21 3.02 -1.89 -23.04
CA GLU A 21 3.83 -3.01 -22.53
C GLU A 21 2.96 -4.16 -21.98
N GLY A 22 1.63 -4.03 -22.02
CA GLY A 22 0.69 -5.09 -21.65
C GLY A 22 0.03 -4.89 -20.29
N LYS A 23 -0.06 -5.94 -19.48
CA LYS A 23 -0.83 -5.94 -18.23
C LYS A 23 -0.21 -4.98 -17.21
N VAL A 24 -0.99 -4.00 -16.77
CA VAL A 24 -0.59 -3.05 -15.72
C VAL A 24 -1.27 -3.41 -14.39
N VAL A 25 -0.50 -3.45 -13.31
CA VAL A 25 -1.00 -3.66 -11.95
C VAL A 25 -0.39 -2.64 -10.99
N ALA A 26 -1.18 -2.24 -9.99
CA ALA A 26 -0.69 -1.51 -8.83
C ALA A 26 -0.91 -2.33 -7.56
N THR A 27 -0.01 -2.19 -6.58
CA THR A 27 -0.16 -2.83 -5.26
C THR A 27 -0.41 -1.75 -4.21
N LEU A 28 -1.56 -1.80 -3.56
CA LEU A 28 -1.84 -0.99 -2.38
C LEU A 28 -1.50 -1.79 -1.13
N ILE A 29 -0.61 -1.25 -0.30
CA ILE A 29 -0.25 -1.81 1.00
C ILE A 29 -0.90 -0.96 2.08
N GLU A 30 -1.81 -1.55 2.86
CA GLU A 30 -2.64 -0.85 3.82
C GLU A 30 -2.34 -1.31 5.25
N LYS A 31 -2.20 -0.37 6.19
CA LYS A 31 -2.28 -0.64 7.63
C LYS A 31 -3.46 0.12 8.22
N LYS A 32 -4.36 -0.57 8.90
CA LYS A 32 -5.50 0.07 9.57
C LYS A 32 -5.02 0.95 10.71
N ALA A 33 -5.70 2.07 10.90
CA ALA A 33 -5.42 2.96 12.00
C ALA A 33 -5.65 2.25 13.34
N ALA A 34 -4.78 2.47 14.34
CA ALA A 34 -4.95 1.88 15.67
C ALA A 34 -6.18 2.43 16.41
N LYS A 35 -6.58 3.67 16.08
CA LYS A 35 -7.75 4.36 16.62
C LYS A 35 -8.63 4.88 15.47
N SER A 36 -9.92 5.07 15.74
CA SER A 36 -10.85 5.65 14.76
C SER A 36 -10.40 7.07 14.37
N THR A 37 -10.35 7.35 13.07
CA THR A 37 -9.89 8.62 12.52
C THR A 37 -10.62 8.93 11.21
N LYS A 38 -10.70 10.22 10.87
CA LYS A 38 -11.21 10.71 9.58
C LYS A 38 -10.08 11.09 8.61
N LYS A 39 -8.82 10.84 8.99
CA LYS A 39 -7.63 11.17 8.19
C LYS A 39 -7.02 9.88 7.63
N ALA A 40 -6.40 9.99 6.47
CA ALA A 40 -5.59 8.93 5.86
C ALA A 40 -4.28 9.53 5.35
N LEU A 41 -3.22 8.73 5.40
CA LEU A 41 -1.92 9.06 4.80
C LEU A 41 -1.72 8.15 3.58
N LEU A 42 -1.44 8.76 2.43
CA LEU A 42 -1.09 8.05 1.21
C LEU A 42 0.39 8.32 0.91
N TYR A 43 1.18 7.27 0.88
CA TYR A 43 2.59 7.32 0.49
C TYR A 43 2.73 6.72 -0.90
N LEU A 44 3.24 7.52 -1.84
CA LEU A 44 3.50 7.12 -3.23
C LEU A 44 5.00 7.05 -3.43
N HIS A 45 5.50 5.96 -3.98
CA HIS A 45 6.90 5.82 -4.35
C HIS A 45 7.08 5.90 -5.87
N GLY A 46 8.26 6.32 -6.30
CA GLY A 46 8.63 6.36 -7.71
C GLY A 46 8.96 4.96 -8.25
N PHE A 47 9.07 4.86 -9.58
CA PHE A 47 9.36 3.63 -10.32
C PHE A 47 10.61 2.87 -9.83
N ASN A 48 11.59 3.57 -9.24
CA ASN A 48 12.83 2.95 -8.76
C ASN A 48 12.94 2.84 -7.22
N ASP A 49 11.91 3.23 -6.46
CA ASP A 49 11.97 3.28 -4.99
C ASP A 49 11.06 2.24 -4.35
N TYR A 50 11.46 0.97 -4.36
CA TYR A 50 10.67 -0.13 -3.78
C TYR A 50 10.94 -0.35 -2.28
N PHE A 51 11.12 0.72 -1.51
CA PHE A 51 11.38 0.59 -0.07
C PHE A 51 10.11 0.83 0.74
N PHE A 52 9.62 -0.24 1.39
CA PHE A 52 8.52 -0.13 2.33
C PHE A 52 9.04 0.18 3.73
N GLN A 53 8.83 1.43 4.18
CA GLN A 53 9.30 1.91 5.48
C GLN A 53 8.29 1.59 6.58
N ASN A 54 8.32 0.36 7.10
CA ASN A 54 7.43 -0.08 8.19
C ASN A 54 7.39 0.91 9.38
N HIS A 55 8.56 1.42 9.78
CA HIS A 55 8.67 2.39 10.88
C HIS A 55 7.93 3.71 10.62
N PHE A 56 7.86 4.17 9.37
CA PHE A 56 7.12 5.38 9.03
C PHE A 56 5.61 5.17 9.15
N ALA A 57 5.11 4.00 8.74
CA ALA A 57 3.71 3.65 8.93
C ALA A 57 3.32 3.53 10.41
N ASP A 58 4.24 3.03 11.26
CA ASP A 58 4.03 2.97 12.71
C ASP A 58 4.01 4.37 13.33
N TRP A 59 4.96 5.23 12.97
CA TRP A 59 4.98 6.63 13.40
C TRP A 59 3.74 7.40 12.94
N ALA A 60 3.28 7.20 11.71
CA ALA A 60 2.08 7.86 11.20
C ALA A 60 0.79 7.38 11.90
N ASN A 61 0.83 6.23 12.59
CA ASN A 61 -0.32 5.58 13.22
C ASN A 61 -0.27 5.58 14.76
N SER A 62 0.70 6.28 15.36
CA SER A 62 0.79 6.49 16.81
C SER A 62 -0.19 7.56 17.31
#